data_AF-A0A830BS94-F1
#
_entry.id   AF-A0A830BS94-F1
#
_cell.length_a   1.000
_cell.length_b   1.000
_cell.length_c   1.000
_cell.angle_alpha   90.00
_cell.angle_beta   90.00
_cell.angle_gamma   90.00
#
_symmetry.space_group_name_H-M   'P 1'
#
loop_
_entity.id
_entity.type
_entity.pdbx_description
1 polymer ?
#
loop_
_entity_poly.entity_id
_entity_poly.type
_entity_poly.pdbx_seq_one_letter_code
_entity_poly.pdbx_strand_id
1 'polypeptide(L)' 'MEAEYFPPRVDVILQNEAPTDTCILVSGAVDALLSLFCIQIIENASTGEKFGEIGVLCEMPQPF' A
#
# COMPACT_ATOMS: atom_id res chain seq x y z
N MET A 1 -13.07 8.21 -6.71
CA MET A 1 -12.85 6.84 -6.23
C MET A 1 -13.16 5.91 -7.38
N GLU A 2 -12.12 5.31 -7.94
CA GLU A 2 -12.19 4.38 -9.06
C GLU A 2 -11.74 3.00 -8.58
N ALA A 3 -12.26 1.94 -9.20
CA ALA A 3 -11.90 0.57 -8.87
C ALA A 3 -10.89 0.05 -9.89
N GLU A 4 -9.72 -0.36 -9.41
CA GLU A 4 -8.65 -0.92 -10.23
C GLU A 4 -8.34 -2.35 -9.85
N TYR A 5 -7.98 -3.15 -10.84
CA TYR A 5 -7.56 -4.53 -10.64
C TYR A 5 -6.05 -4.64 -10.84
N PHE A 6 -5.36 -5.07 -9.79
CA PHE A 6 -3.94 -5.39 -9.82
C PHE A 6 -3.76 -6.91 -9.90
N PRO A 7 -2.95 -7.43 -10.84
CA PRO A 7 -2.64 -8.84 -10.87
C PRO A 7 -1.75 -9.24 -9.67
N PRO A 8 -1.68 -10.53 -9.33
CA PRO A 8 -0.87 -10.99 -8.20
C PRO A 8 0.61 -10.62 -8.36
N ARG A 9 1.26 -10.28 -7.23
CA ARG A 9 2.71 -9.95 -7.15
C ARG A 9 3.09 -8.67 -7.91
N VAL A 10 2.18 -7.71 -7.98
CA VAL A 10 2.48 -6.35 -8.44
C VAL A 10 2.47 -5.42 -7.24
N ASP A 11 3.45 -4.51 -7.21
CA ASP A 11 3.50 -3.45 -6.22
C ASP A 11 2.43 -2.42 -6.56
N VAL A 12 1.52 -2.19 -5.61
CA VAL A 12 0.39 -1.26 -5.78
C VAL A 12 0.79 0.17 -5.38
N ILE A 13 1.58 0.31 -4.32
CA ILE A 13 2.15 1.56 -3.82
C ILE A 13 3.62 1.30 -3.52
N LEU A 14 4.50 2.23 -3.91
CA LEU A 14 5.94 2.11 -3.68
C LEU A 14 6.38 2.84 -2.42
N GLN A 15 7.40 2.30 -1.75
CA GLN A 15 8.05 3.00 -0.65
C GLN A 15 8.64 4.34 -1.13
N ASN A 16 8.38 5.40 -0.39
CA ASN A 16 8.72 6.80 -0.71
C ASN A 16 7.98 7.39 -1.92
N GLU A 17 6.90 6.76 -2.39
CA GLU A 17 6.02 7.37 -3.38
C GLU A 17 5.34 8.63 -2.82
N ALA A 18 5.06 9.59 -3.71
CA ALA A 18 4.35 10.81 -3.35
C ALA A 18 2.97 10.49 -2.77
N PRO A 19 2.46 11.30 -1.82
CA PRO A 19 1.18 11.07 -1.16
C PRO A 19 0.00 11.39 -2.10
N THR A 20 -0.24 10.49 -3.05
CA THR A 20 -1.15 10.74 -4.16
C THR A 20 -2.55 10.24 -3.83
N ASP A 21 -2.67 8.96 -3.45
CA ASP A 21 -3.96 8.30 -3.28
C ASP A 21 -3.95 7.32 -2.10
N THR A 22 -5.16 6.97 -1.63
CA THR A 22 -5.40 5.94 -0.63
C THR A 22 -6.30 4.85 -1.23
N CYS A 23 -5.99 3.59 -0.96
CA CYS A 23 -6.70 2.45 -1.52
C CYS A 23 -7.53 1.73 -0.46
N ILE A 24 -8.70 1.22 -0.86
CA ILE A 24 -9.51 0.30 -0.06
C ILE A 24 -9.50 -1.05 -0.78
N LEU A 25 -9.10 -2.11 -0.08
CA LEU A 25 -8.99 -3.43 -0.67
C LEU A 25 -10.37 -4.08 -0.83
N VAL A 26 -10.88 -4.12 -2.06
CA VAL A 26 -12.22 -4.68 -2.34
C VAL A 26 -12.24 -6.20 -2.34
N SER A 27 -11.16 -6.85 -2.79
CA SER A 27 -11.02 -8.30 -2.79
C SER A 27 -9.54 -8.69 -2.93
N GLY A 28 -9.09 -9.69 -2.18
CA GLY A 28 -7.72 -10.19 -2.19
C GLY A 28 -6.97 -9.94 -0.88
N ALA A 29 -5.64 -9.93 -0.97
CA ALA A 29 -4.72 -9.62 0.12
C ALA A 29 -3.52 -8.84 -0.43
N VAL A 30 -2.96 -7.93 0.37
CA VAL A 30 -1.77 -7.13 0.05
C VAL A 30 -0.79 -7.23 1.20
N ASP A 31 0.49 -7.41 0.91
CA ASP A 31 1.55 -7.39 1.92
C ASP A 31 2.25 -6.03 1.91
N ALA A 32 2.36 -5.40 3.08
CA ALA A 32 3.18 -4.21 3.28
C ALA A 32 4.64 -4.63 3.51
N LEU A 33 5.54 -4.14 2.66
CA LEU A 33 6.94 -4.54 2.64
C LEU A 33 7.84 -3.37 2.99
N LEU A 34 8.70 -3.52 4.00
CA LEU A 34 9.75 -2.54 4.28
C LEU A 34 11.08 -2.98 3.66
N SER A 35 11.68 -2.09 2.89
CA SER A 35 12.99 -2.29 2.27
C SER A 35 14.03 -1.35 2.87
N LEU A 36 14.71 -1.80 3.93
CA LEU A 36 15.85 -1.07 4.51
C LEU A 36 17.19 -1.69 4.07
N PHE A 37 17.44 -2.93 4.52
CA PHE A 37 18.61 -3.74 4.13
C PHE A 37 18.19 -5.08 3.50
N CYS A 38 17.03 -5.58 3.91
CA CYS A 38 16.35 -6.75 3.38
C CYS A 38 14.86 -6.42 3.25
N ILE A 39 14.15 -7.12 2.38
CA ILE A 39 12.69 -7.03 2.28
C ILE A 39 12.08 -7.77 3.48
N GLN A 40 11.23 -7.09 4.24
CA GLN A 40 10.47 -7.67 5.34
C GLN A 40 8.99 -7.34 5.21
N ILE A 41 8.14 -8.36 5.40
CA ILE A 41 6.69 -8.16 5.52
C ILE A 41 6.42 -7.64 6.94
N ILE A 42 5.84 -6.45 7.04
CA ILE A 42 5.48 -5.86 8.33
C ILE A 42 4.00 -6.08 8.63
N GLU A 43 3.16 -6.04 7.59
CA GLU A 43 1.71 -6.11 7.73
C GLU A 43 1.10 -6.76 6.50
N ASN A 44 -0.10 -7.33 6.67
CA ASN A 44 -0.92 -7.83 5.57
C ASN A 44 -2.30 -7.21 5.70
N ALA A 45 -2.78 -6.61 4.62
CA ALA A 45 -4.12 -6.05 4.51
C ALA A 45 -5.03 -7.05 3.80
N SER A 46 -6.19 -7.26 4.42
CA SER A 46 -7.27 -8.15 3.98
C SER A 46 -8.46 -7.36 3.44
N THR A 47 -9.44 -8.07 2.90
CA THR A 47 -10.58 -7.45 2.21
C THR A 47 -11.37 -6.53 3.16
N GLY A 48 -11.59 -5.29 2.71
CA GLY A 48 -12.26 -4.22 3.44
C GLY A 48 -11.31 -3.27 4.16
N GLU A 49 -10.02 -3.61 4.27
CA GLU A 49 -9.02 -2.75 4.90
C GLU A 49 -8.52 -1.66 3.95
N LYS A 50 -8.06 -0.56 4.54
CA LYS A 50 -7.52 0.60 3.83
C LYS A 50 -6.01 0.63 4.00
N PHE A 51 -5.29 1.05 2.96
CA PHE A 51 -3.85 1.24 2.99
C PHE A 51 -3.46 2.45 2.14
N GLY A 52 -2.25 2.97 2.32
CA GLY A 52 -1.78 4.17 1.62
C GLY A 52 -2.19 5.49 2.29
N GLU A 53 -2.90 5.45 3.42
CA GLU A 53 -3.42 6.66 4.06
C GLU A 53 -2.39 7.51 4.78
N ILE A 54 -1.29 6.91 5.23
CA ILE A 54 -0.26 7.65 5.97
C ILE A 54 0.29 8.78 5.09
N GLY A 55 0.61 8.48 3.84
CA GLY A 55 1.11 9.48 2.92
C GLY A 55 0.12 10.64 2.76
N VAL A 56 -1.15 10.33 2.52
CA VAL A 56 -2.19 11.34 2.29
C VAL A 56 -2.51 12.15 3.55
N LEU A 57 -2.66 11.49 4.71
CA LEU A 57 -3.05 12.16 5.97
C LEU A 57 -1.90 12.96 6.60
N CYS A 58 -0.66 12.55 6.38
CA CYS A 58 0.53 13.19 6.95
C CYS A 58 1.30 14.06 5.93
N GLU A 59 0.82 14.16 4.68
CA GLU A 59 1.46 14.89 3.58
C GLU A 59 2.96 14.55 3.41
N MET A 60 3.30 13.27 3.60
CA MET A 60 4.66 12.76 3.53
C MET A 60 4.78 11.56 2.59
N PRO A 61 5.98 11.19 2.13
CA PRO A 61 6.15 9.97 1.35
C PRO A 61 5.72 8.72 2.10
N GLN A 62 5.24 7.70 1.38
CA GLN A 62 4.83 6.42 1.98
C GLN A 62 6.00 5.74 2.70
N PRO A 63 5.86 5.40 4.00
CA PRO A 63 6.98 4.89 4.80
C PRO A 63 7.35 3.43 4.51
N PHE A 64 6.40 2.63 4.03
CA PHE A 64 6.55 1.20 3.70
C PHE A 64 5.74 0.89 2.45
#